data_AF-A0AAW0W7J6-F1
#
_entry.id   AF-A0AAW0W7J6-F1
#
_cell.length_a   1.000
_cell.length_b   1.000
_cell.length_c   1.000
_cell.angle_alpha   90.00
_cell.angle_beta   90.00
_cell.angle_gamma   90.00
#
_symmetry.space_group_name_H-M   'P 1'
#
loop_
_entity.id
_entity.type
_entity.pdbx_description
1 polymer ?
#
loop_
_entity_poly.entity_id
_entity_poly.type
_entity_poly.pdbx_seq_one_letter_code
_entity_poly.pdbx_strand_id
1 'polypeptide(L)'
;STMAAAAAMKDPRTFFTQASSAQFEYVYNLYEEAVKLKAEQKNKKPEEFLKLDKWYQTELPVRIKSRGKDAHLTHEELCLCMKWKLSRGKFSPRLKDLIQMNTPRLCMTETKKAFRALMKKEDLPSAIQALCNLKGVGPAMASTILTAGSPELCGFMADECLLAIPEIEGIDYTTKELLNFVEQLKVAANRLNKEASSTTWNPHKVEMALWAHFVVAELKKELLDDMPGGSTATGPSSTQQPTENGDSKSVSPQKAKNGGPVPEESNDSMDSAFANKENLTANTNGTSDAENSRASVILNCEDTNDSMAVSEAPSEALSEAPSEPASEAPSESISEVISESDTQDVPSQIPGAASASSVSVNSPDSIDEPAQKKVKVNE
;
A
#
# COMPACT_ATOMS: atom_id res chain seq x y z
N SER A 1 10.06 35.67 -17.32
CA SER A 1 9.52 34.38 -17.82
C SER A 1 9.89 33.23 -16.90
N THR A 2 11.16 32.87 -16.75
CA THR A 2 11.64 31.73 -15.93
C THR A 2 11.18 31.72 -14.46
N MET A 3 11.23 32.84 -13.73
CA MET A 3 10.73 32.87 -12.34
C MET A 3 9.23 32.58 -12.21
N ALA A 4 8.42 32.95 -13.22
CA ALA A 4 6.99 32.64 -13.23
C ALA A 4 6.73 31.15 -13.49
N ALA A 5 7.52 30.51 -14.36
CA ALA A 5 7.48 29.06 -14.57
C ALA A 5 7.90 28.29 -13.31
N ALA A 6 8.98 28.73 -12.62
CA ALA A 6 9.43 28.13 -11.36
C ALA A 6 8.37 28.25 -10.25
N ALA A 7 7.71 29.42 -10.12
CA ALA A 7 6.62 29.61 -9.18
C ALA A 7 5.40 28.73 -9.50
N ALA A 8 5.08 28.54 -10.78
CA ALA A 8 3.98 27.67 -11.23
C ALA A 8 4.27 26.18 -10.94
N MET A 9 5.52 25.73 -11.00
CA MET A 9 5.89 24.35 -10.61
C MET A 9 5.69 24.03 -9.12
N LYS A 10 5.34 25.03 -8.28
CA LYS A 10 4.92 24.81 -6.89
C LYS A 10 3.41 24.56 -6.72
N ASP A 11 2.62 24.72 -7.78
CA ASP A 11 1.22 24.26 -7.83
C ASP A 11 1.16 22.76 -8.20
N PRO A 12 0.50 21.89 -7.40
CA PRO A 12 0.46 20.46 -7.66
C PRO A 12 -0.16 20.07 -9.01
N ARG A 13 -1.18 20.82 -9.50
CA ARG A 13 -1.84 20.55 -10.80
C ARG A 13 -0.93 20.84 -11.99
N THR A 14 -0.21 21.96 -11.91
CA THR A 14 0.81 22.34 -12.88
C THR A 14 1.98 21.36 -12.85
N PHE A 15 2.45 20.97 -11.67
CA PHE A 15 3.50 19.95 -11.53
C PHE A 15 3.09 18.62 -12.16
N PHE A 16 1.91 18.08 -11.83
CA PHE A 16 1.43 16.80 -12.38
C PHE A 16 1.38 16.78 -13.92
N THR A 17 0.89 17.86 -14.52
CA THR A 17 0.68 17.94 -15.97
C THR A 17 1.93 18.30 -16.76
N GLN A 18 2.78 19.19 -16.25
CA GLN A 18 3.84 19.83 -17.03
C GLN A 18 5.27 19.55 -16.54
N ALA A 19 5.45 19.03 -15.32
CA ALA A 19 6.81 18.77 -14.82
C ALA A 19 7.47 17.61 -15.58
N SER A 20 8.74 17.82 -15.92
CA SER A 20 9.63 16.85 -16.57
C SER A 20 10.02 15.70 -15.65
N SER A 21 10.56 14.64 -16.24
CA SER A 21 11.06 13.46 -15.54
C SER A 21 12.15 13.80 -14.52
N ALA A 22 13.03 14.77 -14.82
CA ALA A 22 14.03 15.27 -13.88
C ALA A 22 13.43 16.03 -12.67
N GLN A 23 12.32 16.74 -12.86
CA GLN A 23 11.60 17.43 -11.78
C GLN A 23 10.82 16.45 -10.89
N PHE A 24 10.18 15.45 -11.51
CA PHE A 24 9.60 14.33 -10.79
C PHE A 24 10.65 13.54 -9.99
N GLU A 25 11.81 13.27 -10.57
CA GLU A 25 12.93 12.58 -9.92
C GLU A 25 13.48 13.37 -8.72
N TYR A 26 13.65 14.69 -8.88
CA TYR A 26 14.03 15.59 -7.78
C TYR A 26 13.05 15.49 -6.60
N VAL A 27 11.74 15.62 -6.85
CA VAL A 27 10.73 15.59 -5.78
C VAL A 27 10.55 14.18 -5.19
N TYR A 28 10.68 13.13 -6.00
CA TYR A 28 10.67 11.75 -5.51
C TYR A 28 11.82 11.49 -4.51
N ASN A 29 13.00 12.07 -4.74
CA ASN A 29 14.12 12.01 -3.80
C ASN A 29 13.88 12.82 -2.51
N LEU A 30 12.90 13.74 -2.47
CA LEU A 30 12.44 14.41 -1.25
C LEU A 30 11.41 13.57 -0.45
N TYR A 31 11.01 12.38 -0.91
CA TYR A 31 9.95 11.60 -0.27
C TYR A 31 10.22 11.32 1.23
N GLU A 32 11.43 10.89 1.60
CA GLU A 32 11.76 10.64 3.02
C GLU A 32 11.66 11.91 3.88
N GLU A 33 12.00 13.08 3.34
CA GLU A 33 11.87 14.36 4.02
C GLU A 33 10.40 14.78 4.14
N ALA A 34 9.58 14.58 3.11
CA ALA A 34 8.13 14.78 3.16
C ALA A 34 7.46 13.89 4.22
N VAL A 35 7.88 12.62 4.35
CA VAL A 35 7.39 11.73 5.41
C VAL A 35 7.78 12.26 6.80
N LYS A 36 9.01 12.74 7.01
CA LYS A 36 9.42 13.38 8.28
C LYS A 36 8.58 14.61 8.61
N LEU A 37 8.40 15.54 7.66
CA LEU A 37 7.60 16.75 7.84
C LEU A 37 6.15 16.42 8.23
N LYS A 38 5.52 15.44 7.55
CA LYS A 38 4.17 14.97 7.90
C LYS A 38 4.14 14.23 9.25
N ALA A 39 5.23 13.53 9.61
CA ALA A 39 5.37 12.87 10.90
C ALA A 39 5.34 13.89 12.05
N GLU A 40 6.14 14.94 11.94
CA GLU A 40 6.25 16.02 12.93
C GLU A 40 4.96 16.85 13.03
N GLN A 41 4.28 17.12 11.90
CA GLN A 41 3.02 17.87 11.87
C GLN A 41 1.86 17.12 12.55
N LYS A 42 1.69 15.81 12.26
CA LYS A 42 0.46 15.05 12.62
C LYS A 42 0.62 14.01 13.73
N ASN A 43 1.81 13.45 13.93
CA ASN A 43 1.97 12.24 14.73
C ASN A 43 2.62 12.55 16.09
N LYS A 44 1.94 12.20 17.19
CA LYS A 44 2.47 12.29 18.57
C LYS A 44 3.75 11.48 18.81
N LYS A 45 4.12 10.62 17.86
CA LYS A 45 5.30 9.77 17.86
C LYS A 45 5.86 9.66 16.42
N PRO A 46 6.64 10.65 15.95
CA PRO A 46 7.13 10.68 14.57
C PRO A 46 7.90 9.41 14.18
N GLU A 47 8.72 8.87 15.09
CA GLU A 47 9.47 7.62 14.88
C GLU A 47 8.60 6.39 14.56
N GLU A 48 7.42 6.26 15.16
CA GLU A 48 6.54 5.10 14.89
C GLU A 48 6.00 5.16 13.46
N PHE A 49 5.70 6.36 12.95
CA PHE A 49 5.28 6.53 11.57
C PHE A 49 6.44 6.32 10.58
N LEU A 50 7.64 6.84 10.84
CA LEU A 50 8.82 6.61 9.99
C LEU A 50 9.16 5.12 9.85
N LYS A 51 9.11 4.35 10.95
CA LYS A 51 9.31 2.89 10.94
C LYS A 51 8.20 2.17 10.14
N LEU A 52 6.96 2.62 10.30
CA LEU A 52 5.80 2.04 9.61
C LEU A 52 5.76 2.35 8.11
N ASP A 53 6.20 3.54 7.69
CA ASP A 53 6.33 3.91 6.29
C ASP A 53 7.43 3.11 5.60
N LYS A 54 8.63 3.04 6.21
CA LYS A 54 9.71 2.19 5.71
C LYS A 54 9.27 0.73 5.55
N TRP A 55 8.54 0.18 6.52
CA TRP A 55 7.97 -1.17 6.43
C TRP A 55 7.01 -1.31 5.23
N TYR A 56 6.10 -0.35 5.04
CA TYR A 56 5.13 -0.38 3.94
C TYR A 56 5.79 -0.26 2.56
N GLN A 57 6.80 0.63 2.43
CA GLN A 57 7.47 0.90 1.15
C GLN A 57 8.50 -0.17 0.76
N THR A 58 9.17 -0.79 1.74
CA THR A 58 10.33 -1.67 1.47
C THR A 58 10.13 -3.13 1.87
N GLU A 59 9.51 -3.42 3.01
CA GLU A 59 9.39 -4.79 3.52
C GLU A 59 8.14 -5.50 3.01
N LEU A 60 6.99 -4.83 3.10
CA LEU A 60 5.70 -5.42 2.74
C LEU A 60 5.64 -5.90 1.28
N PRO A 61 6.10 -5.14 0.26
CA PRO A 61 6.08 -5.60 -1.13
C PRO A 61 6.95 -6.84 -1.34
N VAL A 62 8.10 -6.91 -0.67
CA VAL A 62 9.00 -8.08 -0.70
C VAL A 62 8.32 -9.30 -0.06
N ARG A 63 7.67 -9.12 1.09
CA ARG A 63 6.90 -10.19 1.77
C ARG A 63 5.75 -10.70 0.91
N ILE A 64 4.98 -9.83 0.25
CA ILE A 64 3.90 -10.22 -0.66
C ILE A 64 4.47 -10.98 -1.86
N LYS A 65 5.52 -10.45 -2.50
CA LYS A 65 6.18 -11.06 -3.67
C LYS A 65 6.79 -12.44 -3.36
N SER A 66 7.36 -12.62 -2.17
CA SER A 66 7.95 -13.90 -1.73
C SER A 66 6.93 -15.05 -1.63
N ARG A 67 5.63 -14.74 -1.49
CA ARG A 67 4.52 -15.71 -1.48
C ARG A 67 4.14 -16.20 -2.89
N GLY A 68 4.70 -15.59 -3.94
CA GLY A 68 4.60 -16.05 -5.33
C GLY A 68 3.16 -16.21 -5.83
N LYS A 69 2.81 -17.42 -6.30
CA LYS A 69 1.44 -17.75 -6.80
C LYS A 69 0.34 -17.54 -5.76
N ASP A 70 0.74 -17.50 -4.48
CA ASP A 70 -0.11 -17.37 -3.31
C ASP A 70 0.09 -16.02 -2.59
N ALA A 71 0.48 -14.96 -3.30
CA ALA A 71 0.43 -13.58 -2.80
C ALA A 71 -0.89 -13.28 -2.06
N HIS A 72 -0.79 -12.79 -0.83
CA HIS A 72 -1.89 -12.42 0.07
C HIS A 72 -1.37 -11.48 1.17
N LEU A 73 -2.25 -10.88 1.98
CA LEU A 73 -1.89 -10.29 3.28
C LEU A 73 -2.31 -11.21 4.42
N THR A 74 -1.48 -11.25 5.46
CA THR A 74 -1.91 -11.71 6.79
C THR A 74 -2.79 -10.66 7.47
N HIS A 75 -3.56 -11.06 8.50
CA HIS A 75 -4.39 -10.12 9.27
C HIS A 75 -3.56 -9.02 9.96
N GLU A 76 -2.36 -9.36 10.42
CA GLU A 76 -1.45 -8.38 11.02
C GLU A 76 -0.97 -7.34 10.00
N GLU A 77 -0.57 -7.77 8.81
CA GLU A 77 -0.18 -6.87 7.72
C GLU A 77 -1.35 -5.97 7.28
N LEU A 78 -2.59 -6.50 7.22
CA LEU A 78 -3.79 -5.68 6.97
C LEU A 78 -3.99 -4.61 8.05
N CYS A 79 -3.77 -4.95 9.33
CA CYS A 79 -3.82 -4.00 10.44
C CYS A 79 -2.71 -2.93 10.34
N LEU A 80 -1.50 -3.31 9.91
CA LEU A 80 -0.39 -2.37 9.71
C LEU A 80 -0.64 -1.43 8.52
N CYS A 81 -1.18 -1.93 7.39
CA CYS A 81 -1.61 -1.10 6.26
C CYS A 81 -2.67 -0.05 6.69
N MET A 82 -3.63 -0.45 7.54
CA MET A 82 -4.64 0.47 8.08
C MET A 82 -4.00 1.56 8.96
N LYS A 83 -3.06 1.20 9.84
CA LYS A 83 -2.30 2.18 10.64
C LYS A 83 -1.53 3.15 9.74
N TRP A 84 -0.83 2.63 8.74
CA TRP A 84 -0.02 3.43 7.80
C TRP A 84 -0.87 4.46 7.07
N LYS A 85 -2.01 4.01 6.52
CA LYS A 85 -2.98 4.90 5.86
C LYS A 85 -3.45 6.02 6.79
N LEU A 86 -3.82 5.69 8.04
CA LEU A 86 -4.29 6.67 9.02
C LEU A 86 -3.18 7.65 9.46
N SER A 87 -1.90 7.25 9.39
CA SER A 87 -0.76 8.13 9.69
C SER A 87 -0.43 9.13 8.58
N ARG A 88 -0.65 8.79 7.30
CA ARG A 88 -0.54 9.74 6.17
C ARG A 88 -1.77 10.66 6.06
N GLY A 89 -2.97 10.10 6.13
CA GLY A 89 -4.22 10.76 5.73
C GLY A 89 -5.08 11.35 6.87
N LYS A 90 -6.41 11.25 6.71
CA LYS A 90 -7.42 11.66 7.71
C LYS A 90 -7.68 10.54 8.71
N PHE A 91 -7.70 10.87 10.00
CA PHE A 91 -7.98 9.90 11.07
C PHE A 91 -9.44 9.43 11.03
N SER A 92 -9.66 8.11 11.13
CA SER A 92 -11.00 7.49 11.23
C SER A 92 -11.01 6.49 12.38
N PRO A 93 -11.64 6.79 13.53
CA PRO A 93 -11.62 5.93 14.71
C PRO A 93 -12.18 4.53 14.44
N ARG A 94 -13.34 4.46 13.78
CA ARG A 94 -14.06 3.21 13.48
C ARG A 94 -13.33 2.29 12.50
N LEU A 95 -12.41 2.80 11.70
CA LEU A 95 -11.68 2.00 10.70
C LEU A 95 -10.87 0.89 11.36
N LYS A 96 -10.27 1.18 12.52
CA LYS A 96 -9.47 0.22 13.28
C LYS A 96 -10.31 -0.98 13.72
N ASP A 97 -11.46 -0.71 14.35
CA ASP A 97 -12.31 -1.75 14.92
C ASP A 97 -12.91 -2.64 13.83
N LEU A 98 -13.34 -2.04 12.71
CA LEU A 98 -13.84 -2.77 11.55
C LEU A 98 -12.79 -3.71 10.95
N ILE A 99 -11.54 -3.25 10.81
CA ILE A 99 -10.44 -4.07 10.28
C ILE A 99 -10.16 -5.26 11.21
N GLN A 100 -10.17 -5.04 12.53
CA GLN A 100 -9.96 -6.10 13.53
C GLN A 100 -11.08 -7.15 13.59
N MET A 101 -12.27 -6.87 13.04
CA MET A 101 -13.37 -7.86 12.93
C MET A 101 -13.21 -8.85 11.77
N ASN A 102 -12.17 -8.74 10.95
CA ASN A 102 -11.91 -9.71 9.87
C ASN A 102 -11.17 -10.94 10.40
N THR A 103 -11.59 -12.14 10.01
CA THR A 103 -10.82 -13.34 10.36
C THR A 103 -9.56 -13.45 9.51
N PRO A 104 -8.46 -14.05 10.02
CA PRO A 104 -7.24 -14.28 9.23
C PRO A 104 -7.51 -15.03 7.92
N ARG A 105 -8.40 -16.04 7.96
CA ARG A 105 -8.81 -16.82 6.79
C ARG A 105 -9.50 -15.96 5.72
N LEU A 106 -10.40 -15.05 6.12
CA LEU A 106 -11.08 -14.14 5.18
C LEU A 106 -10.10 -13.14 4.58
N CYS A 107 -9.24 -12.53 5.40
CA CYS A 107 -8.17 -11.62 4.97
C CYS A 107 -7.30 -12.27 3.89
N MET A 108 -6.78 -13.47 4.14
CA MET A 108 -5.96 -14.21 3.17
C MET A 108 -6.75 -14.53 1.89
N THR A 109 -8.02 -14.91 2.01
CA THR A 109 -8.86 -15.33 0.87
C THR A 109 -9.13 -14.16 -0.09
N GLU A 110 -9.63 -13.03 0.41
CA GLU A 110 -9.99 -11.89 -0.43
C GLU A 110 -8.75 -11.15 -0.96
N THR A 111 -7.66 -11.03 -0.19
CA THR A 111 -6.41 -10.43 -0.70
C THR A 111 -5.75 -11.30 -1.76
N LYS A 112 -5.76 -12.64 -1.62
CA LYS A 112 -5.29 -13.58 -2.65
C LYS A 112 -6.12 -13.52 -3.93
N LYS A 113 -7.44 -13.34 -3.81
CA LYS A 113 -8.33 -13.12 -4.95
C LYS A 113 -8.04 -11.79 -5.64
N ALA A 114 -7.84 -10.72 -4.87
CA ALA A 114 -7.52 -9.38 -5.38
C ALA A 114 -6.18 -9.32 -6.12
N PHE A 115 -5.11 -9.82 -5.49
CA PHE A 115 -3.79 -9.87 -6.14
C PHE A 115 -3.79 -10.77 -7.37
N ARG A 116 -4.57 -11.86 -7.39
CA ARG A 116 -4.74 -12.67 -8.61
C ARG A 116 -5.45 -11.92 -9.73
N ALA A 117 -6.47 -11.12 -9.42
CA ALA A 117 -7.17 -10.30 -10.42
C ALA A 117 -6.23 -9.23 -10.99
N LEU A 118 -5.54 -8.47 -10.13
CA LEU A 118 -4.63 -7.42 -10.56
C LEU A 118 -3.39 -7.98 -11.30
N MET A 119 -2.62 -8.88 -10.68
CA MET A 119 -1.31 -9.30 -11.21
C MET A 119 -1.38 -10.30 -12.38
N LYS A 120 -2.52 -10.96 -12.62
CA LYS A 120 -2.64 -11.98 -13.69
C LYS A 120 -3.67 -11.66 -14.76
N LYS A 121 -4.57 -10.70 -14.52
CA LYS A 121 -5.61 -10.29 -15.48
C LYS A 121 -5.61 -8.78 -15.74
N GLU A 122 -4.80 -8.01 -15.00
CA GLU A 122 -4.83 -6.54 -14.98
C GLU A 122 -6.22 -5.96 -14.64
N ASP A 123 -7.05 -6.78 -13.97
CA ASP A 123 -8.44 -6.50 -13.64
C ASP A 123 -8.51 -5.78 -12.29
N LEU A 124 -8.21 -4.49 -12.34
CA LEU A 124 -8.30 -3.59 -11.19
C LEU A 124 -9.74 -3.48 -10.62
N PRO A 125 -10.82 -3.39 -11.41
CA PRO A 125 -12.19 -3.40 -10.87
C PRO A 125 -12.50 -4.63 -10.00
N SER A 126 -12.21 -5.85 -10.48
CA SER A 126 -12.43 -7.07 -9.69
C SER A 126 -11.50 -7.16 -8.48
N ALA A 127 -10.28 -6.61 -8.58
CA ALA A 127 -9.35 -6.56 -7.45
C ALA A 127 -9.88 -5.66 -6.32
N ILE A 128 -10.42 -4.48 -6.66
CA ILE A 128 -11.07 -3.58 -5.70
C ILE A 128 -12.31 -4.26 -5.10
N GLN A 129 -13.18 -4.86 -5.93
CA GLN A 129 -14.40 -5.52 -5.45
C GLN A 129 -14.10 -6.68 -4.48
N ALA A 130 -13.05 -7.47 -4.73
CA ALA A 130 -12.62 -8.51 -3.81
C ALA A 130 -12.21 -7.94 -2.44
N LEU A 131 -11.41 -6.86 -2.43
CA LEU A 131 -10.99 -6.22 -1.19
C LEU A 131 -12.14 -5.57 -0.42
N CYS A 132 -13.14 -5.01 -1.12
CA CYS A 132 -14.32 -4.43 -0.50
C CYS A 132 -15.24 -5.44 0.25
N ASN A 133 -14.98 -6.74 0.14
CA ASN A 133 -15.64 -7.76 0.99
C ASN A 133 -15.08 -7.80 2.43
N LEU A 134 -13.93 -7.16 2.69
CA LEU A 134 -13.35 -7.06 4.03
C LEU A 134 -13.94 -5.88 4.79
N LYS A 135 -14.30 -6.10 6.06
CA LYS A 135 -14.83 -5.05 6.94
C LYS A 135 -13.79 -3.92 7.08
N GLY A 136 -14.24 -2.68 6.86
CA GLY A 136 -13.37 -1.50 6.91
C GLY A 136 -12.54 -1.26 5.64
N VAL A 137 -12.64 -2.10 4.61
CA VAL A 137 -11.92 -1.88 3.35
C VAL A 137 -12.88 -1.29 2.31
N GLY A 138 -12.79 0.01 2.07
CA GLY A 138 -13.38 0.67 0.89
C GLY A 138 -12.32 0.92 -0.20
N PRO A 139 -12.66 1.53 -1.36
CA PRO A 139 -11.74 1.75 -2.47
C PRO A 139 -10.41 2.42 -2.05
N ALA A 140 -10.46 3.48 -1.25
CA ALA A 140 -9.25 4.14 -0.76
C ALA A 140 -8.40 3.33 0.25
N MET A 141 -8.89 2.19 0.75
CA MET A 141 -8.11 1.23 1.55
C MET A 141 -7.68 0.04 0.68
N ALA A 142 -8.49 -0.32 -0.32
CA ALA A 142 -8.12 -1.26 -1.36
C ALA A 142 -6.89 -0.78 -2.14
N SER A 143 -6.82 0.51 -2.51
CA SER A 143 -5.63 1.10 -3.16
C SER A 143 -4.35 0.92 -2.33
N THR A 144 -4.38 1.14 -1.02
CA THR A 144 -3.25 0.84 -0.10
C THR A 144 -2.79 -0.62 -0.22
N ILE A 145 -3.73 -1.57 -0.23
CA ILE A 145 -3.40 -3.00 -0.30
C ILE A 145 -2.85 -3.37 -1.68
N LEU A 146 -3.48 -2.89 -2.75
CA LEU A 146 -3.10 -3.19 -4.13
C LEU A 146 -1.75 -2.59 -4.51
N THR A 147 -1.47 -1.37 -4.07
CA THR A 147 -0.19 -0.67 -4.28
C THR A 147 0.96 -1.42 -3.61
N ALA A 148 0.79 -1.86 -2.35
CA ALA A 148 1.80 -2.65 -1.66
C ALA A 148 2.08 -3.99 -2.36
N GLY A 149 1.06 -4.64 -2.94
CA GLY A 149 1.25 -5.89 -3.67
C GLY A 149 1.83 -5.71 -5.07
N SER A 150 1.42 -4.67 -5.80
CA SER A 150 1.74 -4.44 -7.21
C SER A 150 1.92 -2.94 -7.51
N PRO A 151 3.03 -2.31 -7.07
CA PRO A 151 3.29 -0.89 -7.30
C PRO A 151 3.44 -0.52 -8.79
N GLU A 152 3.68 -1.52 -9.65
CA GLU A 152 3.72 -1.37 -11.11
C GLU A 152 2.33 -1.13 -11.73
N LEU A 153 1.24 -1.50 -11.04
CA LEU A 153 -0.13 -1.49 -11.59
C LEU A 153 -1.10 -0.60 -10.83
N CYS A 154 -0.74 -0.10 -9.64
CA CYS A 154 -1.61 0.68 -8.77
C CYS A 154 -0.80 1.71 -7.96
N GLY A 155 -1.43 2.83 -7.59
CA GLY A 155 -0.89 3.83 -6.67
C GLY A 155 -1.88 4.10 -5.53
N PHE A 156 -1.39 4.58 -4.39
CA PHE A 156 -2.24 4.85 -3.24
C PHE A 156 -3.12 6.08 -3.45
N MET A 157 -4.42 5.93 -3.21
CA MET A 157 -5.42 6.99 -3.40
C MET A 157 -5.39 7.97 -2.23
N ALA A 158 -4.38 8.84 -2.21
CA ALA A 158 -4.21 9.92 -1.25
C ALA A 158 -4.98 11.18 -1.67
N ASP A 159 -5.58 11.86 -0.71
CA ASP A 159 -6.34 13.11 -0.90
C ASP A 159 -5.50 14.18 -1.60
N GLU A 160 -4.23 14.33 -1.19
CA GLU A 160 -3.27 15.26 -1.79
C GLU A 160 -3.06 14.98 -3.29
N CYS A 161 -3.02 13.71 -3.69
CA CYS A 161 -2.82 13.29 -5.08
C CYS A 161 -4.09 13.44 -5.93
N LEU A 162 -5.27 13.20 -5.35
CA LEU A 162 -6.56 13.46 -6.01
C LEU A 162 -6.75 14.94 -6.35
N LEU A 163 -6.43 15.83 -5.39
CA LEU A 163 -6.51 17.27 -5.60
C LEU A 163 -5.56 17.78 -6.69
N ALA A 164 -4.41 17.13 -6.86
CA ALA A 164 -3.37 17.50 -7.81
C ALA A 164 -3.60 16.99 -9.25
N ILE A 165 -4.58 16.12 -9.49
CA ILE A 165 -4.91 15.62 -10.83
C ILE A 165 -6.06 16.46 -11.42
N PRO A 166 -5.87 17.19 -12.54
CA PRO A 166 -6.92 18.04 -13.10
C PRO A 166 -8.20 17.32 -13.51
N GLU A 167 -8.08 16.07 -13.98
CA GLU A 167 -9.14 15.19 -14.46
C GLU A 167 -9.98 14.58 -13.31
N ILE A 168 -9.71 14.95 -12.07
CA ILE A 168 -10.46 14.52 -10.88
C ILE A 168 -11.10 15.75 -10.23
N GLU A 169 -12.44 15.74 -10.19
CA GLU A 169 -13.28 16.79 -9.63
C GLU A 169 -13.57 16.49 -8.14
N GLY A 170 -12.66 16.92 -7.27
CA GLY A 170 -12.82 16.80 -5.81
C GLY A 170 -12.27 15.49 -5.23
N ILE A 171 -12.77 15.10 -4.06
CA ILE A 171 -12.29 13.93 -3.30
C ILE A 171 -13.45 12.97 -3.07
N ASP A 172 -13.54 11.94 -3.92
CA ASP A 172 -14.56 10.90 -3.84
C ASP A 172 -13.92 9.50 -3.79
N TYR A 173 -14.22 8.73 -2.74
CA TYR A 173 -13.59 7.42 -2.50
C TYR A 173 -14.33 6.26 -3.16
N THR A 174 -14.74 6.43 -4.42
CA THR A 174 -15.49 5.42 -5.17
C THR A 174 -14.57 4.51 -5.98
N THR A 175 -15.09 3.35 -6.42
CA THR A 175 -14.36 2.48 -7.36
C THR A 175 -14.09 3.21 -8.68
N LYS A 176 -15.04 4.01 -9.19
CA LYS A 176 -14.88 4.77 -10.43
C LYS A 176 -13.71 5.74 -10.35
N GLU A 177 -13.61 6.51 -9.26
CA GLU A 177 -12.52 7.48 -9.09
C GLU A 177 -11.17 6.79 -8.84
N LEU A 178 -11.12 5.64 -8.17
CA LEU A 178 -9.88 4.87 -8.08
C LEU A 178 -9.41 4.34 -9.45
N LEU A 179 -10.32 3.96 -10.35
CA LEU A 179 -9.97 3.55 -11.71
C LEU A 179 -9.43 4.74 -12.53
N ASN A 180 -10.10 5.90 -12.48
CA ASN A 180 -9.64 7.14 -13.12
C ASN A 180 -8.25 7.54 -12.59
N PHE A 181 -8.09 7.60 -11.26
CA PHE A 181 -6.84 7.92 -10.57
C PHE A 181 -5.66 7.05 -11.03
N VAL A 182 -5.82 5.73 -11.04
CA VAL A 182 -4.75 4.81 -11.47
C VAL A 182 -4.44 4.99 -12.96
N GLU A 183 -5.42 5.29 -13.80
CA GLU A 183 -5.18 5.56 -15.22
C GLU A 183 -4.39 6.86 -15.42
N GLN A 184 -4.72 7.95 -14.71
CA GLN A 184 -3.94 9.18 -14.78
C GLN A 184 -2.49 8.99 -14.31
N LEU A 185 -2.27 8.19 -13.24
CA LEU A 185 -0.92 7.82 -12.80
C LEU A 185 -0.15 7.00 -13.86
N LYS A 186 -0.83 6.10 -14.60
CA LYS A 186 -0.21 5.36 -15.72
C LYS A 186 0.12 6.29 -16.89
N VAL A 187 -0.77 7.21 -17.25
CA VAL A 187 -0.53 8.21 -18.31
C VAL A 187 0.68 9.08 -17.95
N ALA A 188 0.78 9.55 -16.71
CA ALA A 188 1.93 10.28 -16.21
C ALA A 188 3.22 9.44 -16.23
N ALA A 189 3.21 8.20 -15.72
CA ALA A 189 4.38 7.31 -15.77
C ALA A 189 4.84 7.06 -17.23
N ASN A 190 3.91 6.83 -18.14
CA ASN A 190 4.18 6.67 -19.58
C ASN A 190 4.70 7.93 -20.27
N ARG A 191 4.37 9.13 -19.75
CA ARG A 191 4.96 10.40 -20.19
C ARG A 191 6.42 10.51 -19.71
N LEU A 192 6.63 10.35 -18.40
CA LEU A 192 7.95 10.50 -17.76
C LEU A 192 8.98 9.47 -18.25
N ASN A 193 8.54 8.25 -18.60
CA ASN A 193 9.39 7.19 -19.18
C ASN A 193 9.77 7.42 -20.66
N LYS A 194 9.17 8.39 -21.36
CA LYS A 194 9.59 8.78 -22.73
C LYS A 194 10.72 9.81 -22.72
N GLU A 195 10.92 10.46 -21.58
CA GLU A 195 12.03 11.38 -21.35
C GLU A 195 13.26 10.60 -20.85
N ALA A 196 14.47 11.13 -21.06
CA ALA A 196 15.68 10.52 -20.52
C ALA A 196 15.77 10.80 -19.00
N SER A 197 15.56 9.76 -18.18
CA SER A 197 15.71 9.78 -16.72
C SER A 197 16.43 8.51 -16.24
N SER A 198 17.06 8.59 -15.06
CA SER A 198 17.64 7.42 -14.39
C SER A 198 16.56 6.49 -13.81
N THR A 199 15.36 7.03 -13.58
CA THR A 199 14.27 6.38 -12.86
C THR A 199 13.24 5.82 -13.81
N THR A 200 13.04 4.49 -13.78
CA THR A 200 11.84 3.88 -14.36
C THR A 200 10.63 4.25 -13.51
N TRP A 201 9.68 4.98 -14.10
CA TRP A 201 8.44 5.42 -13.46
C TRP A 201 7.35 4.36 -13.54
N ASN A 202 6.60 4.23 -12.46
CA ASN A 202 5.39 3.42 -12.36
C ASN A 202 4.32 4.21 -11.58
N PRO A 203 3.05 3.76 -11.54
CA PRO A 203 1.98 4.50 -10.89
C PRO A 203 2.28 4.85 -9.42
N HIS A 204 2.90 3.93 -8.67
CA HIS A 204 3.27 4.18 -7.28
C HIS A 204 4.34 5.26 -7.11
N LYS A 205 5.40 5.26 -7.94
CA LYS A 205 6.43 6.33 -7.87
C LYS A 205 5.87 7.70 -8.22
N VAL A 206 4.95 7.77 -9.20
CA VAL A 206 4.25 9.01 -9.54
C VAL A 206 3.41 9.49 -8.36
N GLU A 207 2.68 8.59 -7.68
CA GLU A 207 1.93 8.89 -6.44
C GLU A 207 2.84 9.43 -5.34
N MET A 208 3.95 8.75 -5.06
CA MET A 208 4.92 9.16 -4.04
C MET A 208 5.51 10.55 -4.33
N ALA A 209 5.90 10.81 -5.58
CA ALA A 209 6.43 12.11 -6.00
C ALA A 209 5.37 13.22 -5.89
N LEU A 210 4.12 12.95 -6.29
CA LEU A 210 3.02 13.90 -6.24
C LEU A 210 2.60 14.22 -4.79
N TRP A 211 2.57 13.21 -3.93
CA TRP A 211 2.32 13.41 -2.50
C TRP A 211 3.45 14.17 -1.82
N ALA A 212 4.71 13.83 -2.13
CA ALA A 212 5.88 14.55 -1.62
C ALA A 212 5.87 16.02 -2.07
N HIS A 213 5.51 16.29 -3.33
CA HIS A 213 5.33 17.64 -3.86
C HIS A 213 4.35 18.45 -2.99
N PHE A 214 3.15 17.91 -2.78
CA PHE A 214 2.09 18.56 -2.00
C PHE A 214 2.54 18.84 -0.57
N VAL A 215 3.09 17.84 0.12
CA VAL A 215 3.52 17.96 1.53
C VAL A 215 4.66 18.96 1.68
N VAL A 216 5.62 18.96 0.76
CA VAL A 216 6.74 19.93 0.78
C VAL A 216 6.23 21.34 0.44
N ALA A 217 5.32 21.49 -0.53
CA ALA A 217 4.71 22.78 -0.87
C ALA A 217 3.90 23.38 0.29
N GLU A 218 3.23 22.54 1.09
CA GLU A 218 2.46 22.93 2.29
C GLU A 218 3.38 23.28 3.48
N LEU A 219 4.38 22.45 3.77
CA LEU A 219 5.11 22.50 5.04
C LEU A 219 6.52 23.11 4.97
N LYS A 220 7.19 23.08 3.81
CA LYS A 220 8.61 23.49 3.67
C LYS A 220 8.95 23.88 2.23
N LYS A 221 8.24 24.90 1.73
CA LYS A 221 8.20 25.36 0.33
C LYS A 221 9.57 25.71 -0.26
N GLU A 222 10.55 26.05 0.57
CA GLU A 222 11.93 26.35 0.17
C GLU A 222 12.65 25.15 -0.47
N LEU A 223 12.29 23.90 -0.10
CA LEU A 223 12.88 22.71 -0.72
C LEU A 223 12.47 22.52 -2.20
N LEU A 224 11.51 23.31 -2.70
CA LEU A 224 11.14 23.33 -4.12
C LEU A 224 11.84 24.45 -4.92
N ASP A 225 12.67 25.29 -4.29
CA ASP A 225 13.42 26.34 -5.00
C ASP A 225 14.60 25.78 -5.81
N ASP A 226 15.23 24.70 -5.34
CA ASP A 226 16.34 24.03 -6.03
C ASP A 226 15.88 23.01 -7.11
N MET A 227 14.58 22.97 -7.42
CA MET A 227 14.02 22.03 -8.40
C MET A 227 14.56 22.32 -9.82
N PRO A 228 15.06 21.32 -10.56
CA PRO A 228 15.63 21.53 -11.89
C PRO A 228 14.63 22.19 -12.86
N GLY A 229 15.13 23.10 -13.71
CA GLY A 229 14.29 23.91 -14.60
C GLY A 229 13.71 25.18 -13.97
N GLY A 230 13.68 25.28 -12.63
CA GLY A 230 13.50 26.56 -11.91
C GLY A 230 14.86 27.21 -11.66
N SER A 231 15.20 28.30 -12.35
CA SER A 231 16.53 28.90 -12.20
C SER A 231 16.74 29.61 -10.87
N THR A 232 17.65 29.11 -10.04
CA THR A 232 18.84 29.91 -9.67
C THR A 232 20.11 29.07 -9.75
N ALA A 233 21.12 29.56 -10.47
CA ALA A 233 22.47 29.02 -10.37
C ALA A 233 23.18 29.72 -9.21
N THR A 234 23.04 29.20 -8.00
CA THR A 234 24.04 29.45 -6.94
C THR A 234 25.15 28.41 -7.11
N GLY A 235 26.35 28.88 -7.44
CA GLY A 235 27.50 28.02 -7.66
C GLY A 235 27.99 27.31 -6.38
N PRO A 236 28.78 26.24 -6.51
CA PRO A 236 29.25 25.49 -5.35
C PRO A 236 30.26 26.32 -4.54
N SER A 237 29.85 26.80 -3.37
CA SER A 237 30.79 27.38 -2.40
C SER A 237 31.46 26.25 -1.61
N SER A 238 32.59 25.77 -2.13
CA SER A 238 33.48 24.89 -1.38
C SER A 238 34.28 25.68 -0.35
N THR A 239 34.25 25.21 0.90
CA THR A 239 35.38 25.13 1.83
C THR A 239 36.45 26.23 1.80
N GLN A 240 36.46 27.10 2.82
CA GLN A 240 37.72 27.52 3.47
C GLN A 240 37.58 27.64 4.99
N GLN A 241 38.67 27.31 5.68
CA GLN A 241 38.87 27.34 7.13
C GLN A 241 39.44 28.72 7.58
N PRO A 242 39.82 28.96 8.85
CA PRO A 242 39.69 30.27 9.48
C PRO A 242 40.90 31.20 9.32
N THR A 243 40.68 32.49 9.56
CA THR A 243 41.74 33.47 9.86
C THR A 243 41.37 34.34 11.08
N GLU A 244 42.37 34.70 11.87
CA GLU A 244 42.24 35.33 13.19
C GLU A 244 42.26 36.88 13.19
N ASN A 245 41.64 37.44 14.24
CA ASN A 245 42.02 38.63 15.04
C ASN A 245 42.18 40.05 14.44
N GLY A 246 41.75 41.04 15.26
CA GLY A 246 42.05 42.49 15.13
C GLY A 246 40.78 43.38 15.05
N ASP A 247 39.97 43.59 16.09
CA ASP A 247 40.18 44.33 17.36
C ASP A 247 39.54 45.75 17.39
N SER A 248 38.86 46.06 18.51
CA SER A 248 38.60 47.37 19.13
C SER A 248 37.81 48.51 18.43
N LYS A 249 36.50 48.62 18.76
CA LYS A 249 35.91 49.64 19.69
C LYS A 249 34.37 49.71 19.53
N SER A 250 33.59 49.36 20.56
CA SER A 250 33.14 50.25 21.66
C SER A 250 32.18 51.37 21.22
N VAL A 251 30.88 51.20 21.51
CA VAL A 251 30.10 52.07 22.43
C VAL A 251 28.76 51.40 22.77
N SER A 252 28.39 51.46 24.05
CA SER A 252 27.03 51.25 24.61
C SER A 252 26.78 52.43 25.57
N PRO A 253 25.63 52.59 26.25
CA PRO A 253 24.38 51.81 26.23
C PRO A 253 23.10 52.68 26.12
N GLN A 254 21.91 52.09 26.18
CA GLN A 254 20.91 52.45 27.21
C GLN A 254 19.74 51.46 27.32
N LYS A 255 19.02 51.53 28.44
CA LYS A 255 18.11 50.50 28.97
C LYS A 255 16.93 51.14 29.72
N ALA A 256 15.70 50.92 29.26
CA ALA A 256 14.46 50.97 30.08
C ALA A 256 13.37 50.17 29.31
N LYS A 257 12.70 49.13 29.84
CA LYS A 257 11.81 48.95 31.02
C LYS A 257 10.35 49.42 30.82
N ASN A 258 9.47 48.41 30.84
CA ASN A 258 8.06 48.37 31.27
C ASN A 258 6.99 49.23 30.59
N GLY A 259 5.86 48.57 30.26
CA GLY A 259 4.54 49.20 30.11
C GLY A 259 3.61 48.42 29.18
N GLY A 260 2.64 47.68 29.74
CA GLY A 260 1.40 47.36 29.01
C GLY A 260 0.53 48.61 28.89
N PRO A 261 -0.50 48.61 28.03
CA PRO A 261 -1.66 47.76 28.28
C PRO A 261 -2.26 47.07 27.03
N VAL A 262 -3.31 46.27 27.29
CA VAL A 262 -4.27 45.75 26.30
C VAL A 262 -4.94 46.86 25.49
N PRO A 263 -5.42 46.52 24.28
CA PRO A 263 -6.85 46.71 24.02
C PRO A 263 -7.54 45.46 23.46
N GLU A 264 -8.76 45.22 23.92
CA GLU A 264 -9.79 44.57 23.10
C GLU A 264 -10.29 45.58 22.06
N GLU A 265 -10.60 45.15 20.84
CA GLU A 265 -12.00 45.12 20.38
C GLU A 265 -12.17 44.42 19.03
N SER A 266 -13.36 43.82 18.90
CA SER A 266 -14.01 43.16 17.77
C SER A 266 -13.68 43.59 16.33
N ASN A 267 -13.73 42.63 15.40
CA ASN A 267 -14.77 42.68 14.36
C ASN A 267 -15.16 41.31 13.75
N ASP A 268 -16.28 41.32 13.03
CA ASP A 268 -17.15 40.18 12.72
C ASP A 268 -16.72 39.14 11.67
N SER A 269 -17.21 37.92 11.90
CA SER A 269 -17.92 37.02 10.98
C SER A 269 -17.69 37.10 9.45
N MET A 270 -17.35 35.97 8.84
CA MET A 270 -18.21 35.40 7.78
C MET A 270 -18.06 33.87 7.61
N ASP A 271 -19.16 33.24 7.22
CA ASP A 271 -19.41 31.80 7.13
C ASP A 271 -18.86 31.13 5.86
N SER A 272 -18.61 29.82 5.91
CA SER A 272 -18.73 28.91 4.75
C SER A 272 -18.73 27.43 5.19
N ALA A 273 -19.79 27.00 5.87
CA ALA A 273 -20.03 25.60 6.19
C ALA A 273 -20.50 24.76 4.98
N PHE A 274 -19.59 24.03 4.34
CA PHE A 274 -19.88 22.85 3.49
C PHE A 274 -18.69 21.87 3.56
N ALA A 275 -18.84 20.54 3.67
CA ALA A 275 -20.03 19.73 3.86
C ALA A 275 -19.73 18.50 4.74
N ASN A 276 -20.69 18.15 5.62
CA ASN A 276 -20.72 16.86 6.30
C ASN A 276 -21.62 15.92 5.49
N LYS A 277 -21.11 14.77 5.03
CA LYS A 277 -21.96 13.65 4.61
C LYS A 277 -21.29 12.32 4.90
N GLU A 278 -21.57 11.79 6.08
CA GLU A 278 -21.39 10.36 6.34
C GLU A 278 -22.32 9.57 5.40
N ASN A 279 -21.83 8.46 4.82
CA ASN A 279 -22.68 7.54 4.09
C ASN A 279 -22.52 6.11 4.63
N LEU A 280 -23.57 5.64 5.30
CA LEU A 280 -23.73 4.25 5.74
C LEU A 280 -24.43 3.48 4.63
N THR A 281 -23.70 2.68 3.85
CA THR A 281 -24.32 1.76 2.89
C THR A 281 -24.79 0.49 3.60
N ALA A 282 -26.09 0.45 3.93
CA ALA A 282 -26.78 -0.77 4.33
C ALA A 282 -27.29 -1.52 3.08
N ASN A 283 -26.98 -2.81 2.98
CA ASN A 283 -27.53 -3.67 1.92
C ASN A 283 -28.88 -4.24 2.35
N THR A 284 -29.93 -4.01 1.56
CA THR A 284 -31.18 -4.77 1.63
C THR A 284 -31.69 -5.09 0.23
N ASN A 285 -31.64 -6.37 -0.15
CA ASN A 285 -32.47 -6.89 -1.24
C ASN A 285 -33.91 -7.04 -0.73
N GLY A 286 -34.88 -6.56 -1.50
CA GLY A 286 -36.32 -6.69 -1.19
C GLY A 286 -37.15 -6.44 -2.44
N THR A 287 -37.78 -7.50 -2.95
CA THR A 287 -38.62 -7.50 -4.16
C THR A 287 -40.07 -7.13 -3.84
N SER A 288 -40.74 -6.35 -4.71
CA SER A 288 -42.01 -6.72 -5.39
C SER A 288 -42.75 -5.49 -5.98
N ASP A 289 -43.34 -5.66 -7.16
CA ASP A 289 -44.11 -4.66 -7.93
C ASP A 289 -45.42 -4.18 -7.29
N ALA A 290 -46.00 -3.07 -7.79
CA ALA A 290 -47.27 -3.10 -8.55
C ALA A 290 -47.75 -1.72 -9.09
N GLU A 291 -48.56 -1.80 -10.16
CA GLU A 291 -49.50 -0.80 -10.74
C GLU A 291 -48.92 0.36 -11.57
N ASN A 292 -49.40 0.68 -12.79
CA ASN A 292 -50.75 0.58 -13.38
C ASN A 292 -50.67 0.80 -14.91
N SER A 293 -51.34 -0.03 -15.74
CA SER A 293 -51.88 0.43 -17.06
C SER A 293 -52.86 -0.54 -17.72
N ARG A 294 -54.15 -0.22 -17.61
CA ARG A 294 -55.28 -0.43 -18.55
C ARG A 294 -55.31 -1.62 -19.55
N ALA A 295 -56.31 -2.47 -19.28
CA ALA A 295 -57.53 -2.70 -20.08
C ALA A 295 -57.55 -3.68 -21.29
N SER A 296 -58.48 -4.65 -21.21
CA SER A 296 -59.61 -4.92 -22.15
C SER A 296 -59.84 -6.40 -22.49
N VAL A 297 -61.10 -6.87 -22.33
CA VAL A 297 -61.81 -7.86 -23.20
C VAL A 297 -61.31 -9.34 -23.20
N ILE A 298 -62.13 -10.41 -23.28
CA ILE A 298 -63.53 -10.71 -22.88
C ILE A 298 -63.78 -12.25 -23.06
N LEU A 299 -64.78 -12.80 -22.34
CA LEU A 299 -65.50 -14.08 -22.60
C LEU A 299 -64.88 -15.50 -22.39
N ASN A 300 -65.75 -16.31 -21.76
CA ASN A 300 -65.81 -17.74 -21.46
C ASN A 300 -65.47 -18.76 -22.58
N CYS A 301 -65.12 -19.98 -22.15
CA CYS A 301 -65.90 -21.20 -22.45
C CYS A 301 -65.70 -22.30 -21.38
N GLU A 302 -66.66 -23.24 -21.29
CA GLU A 302 -66.79 -24.32 -20.29
C GLU A 302 -66.48 -25.71 -20.88
N ASP A 303 -66.55 -26.75 -20.04
CA ASP A 303 -66.72 -28.19 -20.37
C ASP A 303 -65.52 -28.96 -21.01
N THR A 304 -65.30 -30.27 -20.80
CA THR A 304 -66.00 -31.33 -20.02
C THR A 304 -65.03 -32.49 -19.63
N ASN A 305 -65.45 -33.36 -18.67
CA ASN A 305 -65.31 -34.84 -18.54
C ASN A 305 -64.30 -35.65 -19.42
N ASP A 306 -63.79 -36.84 -19.03
CA ASP A 306 -63.73 -37.69 -17.81
C ASP A 306 -62.88 -38.96 -18.15
N SER A 307 -62.49 -39.80 -17.17
CA SER A 307 -62.14 -41.25 -17.25
C SER A 307 -60.86 -41.72 -16.51
N MET A 308 -61.03 -42.01 -15.22
CA MET A 308 -60.73 -43.28 -14.51
C MET A 308 -59.47 -44.14 -14.79
N ALA A 309 -58.67 -44.37 -13.73
CA ALA A 309 -58.33 -45.68 -13.07
C ALA A 309 -57.28 -45.41 -11.95
N VAL A 310 -57.51 -45.53 -10.64
CA VAL A 310 -57.87 -46.71 -9.78
C VAL A 310 -56.93 -47.89 -10.05
N SER A 311 -56.05 -48.35 -9.15
CA SER A 311 -56.15 -48.64 -7.70
C SER A 311 -54.72 -48.70 -7.09
N GLU A 312 -54.42 -48.89 -5.80
CA GLU A 312 -54.95 -48.65 -4.44
C GLU A 312 -53.83 -49.19 -3.49
N ALA A 313 -53.85 -48.96 -2.16
CA ALA A 313 -52.65 -49.08 -1.29
C ALA A 313 -52.61 -50.20 -0.19
N PRO A 314 -52.33 -49.98 1.13
CA PRO A 314 -51.16 -50.60 1.81
C PRO A 314 -51.39 -51.35 3.16
N SER A 315 -50.41 -52.12 3.67
CA SER A 315 -50.14 -52.52 5.10
C SER A 315 -48.88 -53.43 5.17
N GLU A 316 -47.90 -53.32 6.09
CA GLU A 316 -47.82 -53.73 7.54
C GLU A 316 -47.98 -55.26 7.81
N ALA A 317 -47.22 -55.98 8.65
CA ALA A 317 -46.04 -55.69 9.52
C ALA A 317 -45.32 -57.01 10.04
N LEU A 318 -44.26 -56.84 10.87
CA LEU A 318 -43.74 -57.72 11.97
C LEU A 318 -42.82 -58.97 11.76
N SER A 319 -41.69 -58.97 12.51
CA SER A 319 -40.90 -60.07 13.18
C SER A 319 -40.45 -61.33 12.40
N GLU A 320 -39.26 -61.92 12.55
CA GLU A 320 -38.57 -62.45 13.77
C GLU A 320 -37.13 -62.96 13.39
N ALA A 321 -36.29 -63.32 14.37
CA ALA A 321 -34.95 -63.98 14.21
C ALA A 321 -34.92 -65.29 15.06
N PRO A 322 -33.82 -66.07 15.27
CA PRO A 322 -32.45 -66.07 14.69
C PRO A 322 -31.95 -67.49 14.26
N SER A 323 -30.71 -67.63 13.75
CA SER A 323 -29.73 -68.70 14.12
C SER A 323 -28.45 -68.76 13.27
N GLU A 324 -27.36 -69.21 13.91
CA GLU A 324 -25.96 -69.42 13.45
C GLU A 324 -25.74 -70.83 12.79
N PRO A 325 -24.54 -71.32 12.34
CA PRO A 325 -23.19 -71.06 12.89
C PRO A 325 -21.92 -71.02 11.97
N ALA A 326 -20.87 -70.41 12.56
CA ALA A 326 -19.42 -70.66 12.58
C ALA A 326 -18.61 -71.49 11.53
N SER A 327 -17.45 -70.94 11.15
CA SER A 327 -16.09 -71.58 11.12
C SER A 327 -15.02 -70.52 10.72
N GLU A 328 -13.72 -70.60 11.02
CA GLU A 328 -12.98 -70.98 12.25
C GLU A 328 -11.62 -70.20 12.24
N ALA A 329 -10.86 -70.17 13.35
CA ALA A 329 -9.64 -69.34 13.56
C ALA A 329 -8.34 -70.03 13.02
N PRO A 330 -7.05 -69.70 13.40
CA PRO A 330 -6.44 -68.74 14.36
C PRO A 330 -5.50 -67.69 13.68
N SER A 331 -5.06 -66.55 14.23
CA SER A 331 -4.72 -66.05 15.58
C SER A 331 -3.35 -66.49 16.16
N GLU A 332 -2.37 -65.59 16.19
CA GLU A 332 -1.37 -65.51 17.27
C GLU A 332 -1.07 -64.06 17.65
N SER A 333 -0.94 -63.82 18.96
CA SER A 333 -0.43 -62.60 19.59
C SER A 333 0.27 -63.04 20.86
N ILE A 334 1.53 -62.64 21.07
CA ILE A 334 2.24 -62.87 22.33
C ILE A 334 2.94 -61.56 22.77
N SER A 335 3.04 -61.41 24.08
CA SER A 335 3.13 -60.17 24.85
C SER A 335 4.51 -59.84 25.42
N GLU A 336 4.59 -58.67 26.08
CA GLU A 336 5.71 -58.15 26.88
C GLU A 336 6.22 -59.10 27.98
N VAL A 337 7.53 -59.01 28.32
CA VAL A 337 8.09 -59.20 29.67
C VAL A 337 9.28 -58.22 29.88
N ILE A 338 9.64 -57.97 31.14
CA ILE A 338 10.33 -56.79 31.72
C ILE A 338 11.80 -57.09 32.15
N SER A 339 12.56 -56.06 32.59
CA SER A 339 13.75 -56.07 33.48
C SER A 339 15.12 -56.49 32.90
N GLU A 340 16.31 -56.04 33.36
CA GLU A 340 16.78 -54.92 34.23
C GLU A 340 18.32 -54.78 34.09
N SER A 341 18.93 -53.70 34.61
CA SER A 341 20.40 -53.49 34.83
C SER A 341 21.31 -53.42 33.57
N ASP A 342 22.50 -52.78 33.57
CA ASP A 342 23.34 -52.27 34.67
C ASP A 342 24.14 -50.98 34.28
N THR A 343 24.77 -50.36 35.27
CA THR A 343 25.71 -49.21 35.32
C THR A 343 27.00 -49.43 34.46
N GLN A 344 27.85 -48.48 34.00
CA GLN A 344 28.63 -47.37 34.60
C GLN A 344 29.35 -46.56 33.46
N ASP A 345 30.17 -45.52 33.67
CA ASP A 345 29.98 -44.24 34.39
C ASP A 345 31.11 -43.20 34.09
N VAL A 346 30.77 -41.91 33.91
CA VAL A 346 31.56 -40.68 34.24
C VAL A 346 32.93 -40.38 33.52
N PRO A 347 33.39 -39.10 33.41
CA PRO A 347 34.14 -38.58 32.24
C PRO A 347 35.55 -38.02 32.55
N SER A 348 36.27 -37.44 31.56
CA SER A 348 37.16 -36.25 31.78
C SER A 348 37.89 -35.63 30.57
N GLN A 349 37.94 -34.30 30.59
CA GLN A 349 39.09 -33.38 30.34
C GLN A 349 39.66 -33.07 28.93
N ILE A 350 39.58 -31.76 28.64
CA ILE A 350 40.42 -30.86 27.82
C ILE A 350 41.76 -30.66 28.59
N PRO A 351 43.00 -30.53 28.01
CA PRO A 351 43.39 -29.41 27.14
C PRO A 351 44.55 -29.57 26.13
N GLY A 352 44.78 -28.54 25.28
CA GLY A 352 46.17 -28.10 25.00
C GLY A 352 46.59 -27.71 23.56
N ALA A 353 46.53 -26.40 23.28
CA ALA A 353 47.62 -25.58 22.72
C ALA A 353 48.17 -25.70 21.26
N ALA A 354 48.71 -24.55 20.83
CA ALA A 354 49.63 -24.29 19.70
C ALA A 354 49.10 -24.47 18.26
N SER A 355 49.51 -23.72 17.23
CA SER A 355 50.14 -22.40 17.00
C SER A 355 50.75 -22.49 15.60
N ALA A 356 50.42 -21.58 14.67
CA ALA A 356 51.36 -21.05 13.66
C ALA A 356 50.67 -20.04 12.73
N SER A 357 51.21 -18.82 12.70
CA SER A 357 50.99 -17.88 11.61
C SER A 357 52.00 -18.12 10.49
N SER A 358 51.62 -17.83 9.24
CA SER A 358 52.58 -17.28 8.27
C SER A 358 51.86 -16.41 7.24
N VAL A 359 52.05 -15.10 7.39
CA VAL A 359 51.84 -14.12 6.32
C VAL A 359 52.89 -14.38 5.23
N SER A 360 52.54 -14.18 3.96
CA SER A 360 53.53 -13.71 3.00
C SER A 360 52.89 -12.84 1.92
N VAL A 361 53.55 -11.74 1.61
CA VAL A 361 53.14 -10.69 0.66
C VAL A 361 54.10 -10.77 -0.52
N ASN A 362 53.60 -10.59 -1.76
CA ASN A 362 54.30 -9.83 -2.81
C ASN A 362 53.45 -9.68 -4.08
N SER A 363 53.32 -8.43 -4.51
CA SER A 363 53.16 -8.02 -5.92
C SER A 363 54.53 -7.49 -6.39
N PRO A 364 54.71 -6.94 -7.62
CA PRO A 364 53.90 -7.00 -8.84
C PRO A 364 54.72 -7.56 -10.04
N ASP A 365 54.16 -7.60 -11.27
CA ASP A 365 54.49 -6.68 -12.38
C ASP A 365 54.12 -7.22 -13.80
N SER A 366 53.80 -6.29 -14.71
CA SER A 366 53.97 -6.31 -16.18
C SER A 366 53.14 -7.22 -17.11
N ILE A 367 52.23 -6.55 -17.85
CA ILE A 367 52.13 -6.44 -19.33
C ILE A 367 52.16 -7.74 -20.16
N ASP A 368 51.06 -8.09 -20.85
CA ASP A 368 50.94 -7.96 -22.34
C ASP A 368 49.50 -8.17 -22.90
N GLU A 369 49.17 -7.44 -23.97
CA GLU A 369 48.00 -7.56 -24.88
C GLU A 369 48.51 -7.04 -26.24
N PRO A 370 48.07 -7.48 -27.45
CA PRO A 370 46.82 -8.19 -27.75
C PRO A 370 46.91 -9.27 -28.87
N ALA A 371 45.77 -9.86 -29.28
CA ALA A 371 45.58 -10.28 -30.68
C ALA A 371 44.09 -10.46 -31.06
N GLN A 372 43.64 -9.71 -32.06
CA GLN A 372 42.31 -9.84 -32.67
C GLN A 372 42.24 -11.05 -33.61
N LYS A 373 41.06 -11.66 -33.78
CA LYS A 373 40.80 -12.60 -34.88
C LYS A 373 39.56 -12.18 -35.66
N LYS A 374 39.74 -11.88 -36.95
CA LYS A 374 38.70 -11.36 -37.85
C LYS A 374 38.73 -12.16 -39.16
N VAL A 375 37.57 -12.28 -39.80
CA VAL A 375 37.36 -12.72 -41.20
C VAL A 375 37.57 -14.22 -41.50
N LYS A 376 36.49 -14.90 -41.88
CA LYS A 376 36.37 -15.39 -43.28
C LYS A 376 34.91 -15.41 -43.76
N VAL A 377 34.65 -14.61 -44.79
CA VAL A 377 33.49 -14.72 -45.68
C VAL A 377 33.92 -15.63 -46.84
N ASN A 378 33.02 -16.46 -47.35
CA ASN A 378 33.16 -17.15 -48.62
C ASN A 378 31.78 -17.14 -49.31
N GLU A 379 31.82 -17.02 -50.64
CA GLU A 379 30.74 -16.89 -51.65
C GLU A 379 29.29 -17.28 -51.28
#